data_AF-A0A926JIR8-F1
#
_entry.id   AF-A0A926JIR8-F1
#
_cell.length_a   1.000
_cell.length_b   1.000
_cell.length_c   1.000
_cell.angle_alpha   90.00
_cell.angle_beta   90.00
_cell.angle_gamma   90.00
#
_symmetry.space_group_name_H-M   'P 1'
#
loop_
_entity.id
_entity.type
_entity.pdbx_description
1 polymer ?
#
loop_
_entity_poly.entity_id
_entity_poly.type
_entity_poly.pdbx_seq_one_letter_code
_entity_poly.pdbx_strand_id
1 'polypeptide(L)'
;MAGTQQTFYYEFPDGTVQELVTTDADPQHPADATLLTEEEYNAKRAAIEQAQAQHRADIQAQEAAESQDDYQALLAAGIPDATARRLSGYSPV
;
A
#
# COMPACT_ATOMS: atom_id res chain seq x y z
N MET A 1 9.73 37.00 14.37
CA MET A 1 10.48 35.87 14.95
C MET A 1 9.97 34.62 14.25
N ALA A 2 10.77 34.01 13.37
CA ALA A 2 10.41 32.71 12.82
C ALA A 2 10.57 31.69 13.96
N GLY A 3 9.46 31.10 14.42
CA GLY A 3 9.50 30.05 15.44
C GLY A 3 10.32 28.86 14.92
N THR A 4 11.11 28.23 15.78
CA THR A 4 11.82 27.00 15.44
C THR A 4 10.78 25.92 15.15
N GLN A 5 10.75 25.42 13.91
CA GLN A 5 9.88 24.33 13.51
C GLN A 5 10.29 23.04 14.24
N GLN A 6 9.32 22.33 14.80
CA GLN A 6 9.47 21.05 15.49
C GLN A 6 8.62 19.99 14.78
N THR A 7 9.13 18.77 14.74
CA THR A 7 8.45 17.62 14.16
C THR A 7 8.20 16.57 15.25
N PHE A 8 6.95 16.11 15.33
CA PHE A 8 6.53 15.05 16.23
C PHE A 8 5.96 13.91 15.41
N TYR A 9 6.26 12.68 15.81
CA TYR A 9 5.78 11.48 15.15
C TYR A 9 4.85 10.72 16.09
N TYR A 10 3.74 10.24 15.56
CA TYR A 10 2.70 9.58 16.35
C TYR A 10 2.34 8.23 15.77
N GLU A 11 1.98 7.30 16.64
CA GLU A 11 1.27 6.06 16.32
C GLU A 11 -0.10 6.07 17.01
N PHE A 12 -1.14 5.76 16.24
CA PHE A 12 -2.50 5.64 16.74
C PHE A 12 -2.85 4.18 17.04
N PRO A 13 -3.91 3.93 17.83
CA PRO A 13 -4.32 2.57 18.22
C PRO A 13 -4.74 1.68 17.04
N ASP A 14 -5.07 2.27 15.90
CA ASP A 14 -5.39 1.58 14.65
C ASP A 14 -4.14 1.16 13.85
N GLY A 15 -2.94 1.45 14.36
CA GLY A 15 -1.66 1.15 13.71
C GLY A 15 -1.26 2.17 12.65
N THR A 16 -2.01 3.26 12.49
CA THR A 16 -1.63 4.35 11.60
C THR A 16 -0.52 5.18 12.25
N VAL A 17 0.37 5.73 11.41
CA VAL A 17 1.43 6.63 11.83
C VAL A 17 1.25 8.00 11.18
N GLN A 18 1.52 9.07 11.93
CA GLN A 18 1.37 10.44 11.46
C GLN A 18 2.55 11.32 11.86
N GLU A 19 2.91 12.23 10.97
CA GLU A 19 3.88 13.31 11.20
C GLU A 19 3.14 14.62 11.46
N LEU A 20 3.50 15.32 12.55
CA LEU A 20 3.03 16.67 12.85
C LEU A 20 4.22 17.62 12.85
N VAL A 21 4.18 18.58 11.95
CA VAL A 21 5.15 19.66 11.85
C VAL A 21 4.51 20.94 12.36
N THR A 22 5.07 21.55 13.40
CA THR A 22 4.51 22.76 14.03
C THR A 22 5.59 23.74 14.46
N THR A 23 5.23 25.01 14.56
CA THR A 23 6.08 26.07 15.14
C THR A 23 5.60 26.48 16.54
N ASP A 24 4.54 25.86 17.05
CA ASP A 24 4.02 26.12 18.39
C ASP A 24 4.96 25.57 19.46
N ALA A 25 5.12 26.33 20.55
CA ALA A 25 6.00 25.95 21.66
C ALA A 25 5.41 24.82 22.53
N ASP A 26 4.08 24.65 22.49
CA ASP A 26 3.34 23.59 23.19
C ASP A 26 2.19 23.10 22.29
N PRO A 27 2.50 22.28 21.26
CA PRO A 27 1.49 21.80 20.34
C PRO A 27 0.55 20.80 21.03
N GLN A 28 -0.74 20.85 20.68
CA GLN A 28 -1.71 19.92 21.24
C GLN A 28 -1.46 18.51 20.69
N HIS A 29 -1.01 17.60 21.55
CA HIS A 29 -0.81 16.20 21.23
C HIS A 29 -2.13 15.42 21.25
N PRO A 30 -2.38 14.50 20.30
CA PRO A 30 -3.53 13.61 20.35
C PRO A 30 -3.45 12.71 21.59
N ALA A 31 -4.52 12.64 22.38
CA ALA A 31 -4.52 11.88 23.65
C ALA A 31 -4.39 10.37 23.46
N ASP A 32 -4.89 9.85 22.33
CA ASP A 32 -4.90 8.42 22.02
C ASP A 32 -3.66 7.98 21.23
N ALA A 33 -2.72 8.89 20.97
CA ALA A 33 -1.53 8.59 20.17
C ALA A 33 -0.28 8.37 21.05
N THR A 34 0.53 7.40 20.64
CA THR A 34 1.86 7.15 21.22
C THR A 34 2.87 8.01 20.47
N LEU A 35 3.66 8.81 21.19
CA LEU A 35 4.75 9.58 20.60
C LEU A 35 5.90 8.64 20.22
N LEU A 36 6.30 8.70 18.96
CA LEU A 36 7.41 7.95 18.41
C LEU A 36 8.65 8.84 18.22
N THR A 37 9.81 8.20 18.23
CA THR A 37 11.02 8.76 17.64
C THR A 37 10.95 8.75 16.12
N GLU A 38 11.78 9.57 15.47
CA GLU A 38 11.92 9.58 14.01
C GLU A 38 12.31 8.20 13.45
N GLU A 39 13.19 7.48 14.15
CA GLU A 39 13.62 6.14 13.76
C GLU A 39 12.46 5.13 13.81
N GLU A 40 11.67 5.15 14.88
CA GLU A 40 10.49 4.28 15.02
C GLU A 40 9.42 4.59 13.97
N TYR A 41 9.17 5.87 13.69
CA TYR A 41 8.26 6.31 12.64
C TYR A 41 8.70 5.80 11.27
N ASN A 42 9.97 6.00 10.91
CA ASN A 42 10.52 5.56 9.63
C ASN A 42 10.47 4.03 9.49
N ALA A 43 10.78 3.29 10.56
CA ALA A 43 10.70 1.83 10.57
C ALA A 43 9.26 1.33 10.35
N LYS A 44 8.27 1.92 11.05
CA LYS A 44 6.85 1.57 10.87
C LYS A 44 6.34 1.95 9.50
N ARG A 45 6.69 3.13 8.99
CA ARG A 45 6.31 3.59 7.65
C ARG A 45 6.86 2.65 6.57
N ALA A 46 8.13 2.26 6.67
CA ALA A 46 8.74 1.30 5.76
C ALA A 46 8.04 -0.07 5.80
N ALA A 47 7.66 -0.55 7.00
CA ALA A 47 6.92 -1.80 7.14
C ALA A 47 5.53 -1.73 6.48
N ILE A 48 4.82 -0.61 6.62
CA ILE A 48 3.51 -0.38 5.97
C ILE A 48 3.68 -0.36 4.45
N GLU A 49 4.66 0.40 3.94
CA GLU A 49 4.95 0.47 2.51
C GLU A 49 5.29 -0.91 1.93
N GLN A 50 6.10 -1.70 2.64
CA GLN A 50 6.44 -3.07 2.25
C GLN A 50 5.21 -3.99 2.25
N ALA A 51 4.38 -3.94 3.29
CA ALA A 51 3.16 -4.74 3.37
C ALA A 51 2.19 -4.41 2.23
N GLN A 52 2.03 -3.13 1.90
CA GLN A 52 1.20 -2.71 0.77
C GLN A 52 1.79 -3.14 -0.58
N ALA A 53 3.11 -3.06 -0.74
CA ALA A 53 3.78 -3.53 -1.96
C ALA A 53 3.59 -5.04 -2.15
N GLN A 54 3.75 -5.82 -1.08
CA GLN A 54 3.50 -7.26 -1.10
C GLN A 54 2.05 -7.57 -1.45
N HIS A 55 1.09 -6.91 -0.78
CA HIS A 55 -0.33 -7.13 -1.04
C HIS A 55 -0.72 -6.82 -2.49
N ARG A 56 -0.19 -5.73 -3.07
CA ARG A 56 -0.40 -5.42 -4.50
C ARG A 56 0.23 -6.47 -5.41
N ALA A 57 1.42 -6.96 -5.10
CA ALA A 57 2.07 -8.01 -5.87
C ALA A 57 1.26 -9.32 -5.82
N ASP A 58 0.71 -9.66 -4.65
CA ASP A 58 -0.12 -10.85 -4.48
C ASP A 58 -1.43 -10.75 -5.30
N ILE A 59 -2.11 -9.59 -5.26
CA ILE A 59 -3.30 -9.34 -6.09
C ILE A 59 -2.97 -9.46 -7.58
N GLN A 60 -1.88 -8.83 -8.03
CA GLN A 60 -1.47 -8.89 -9.42
C GLN A 60 -1.13 -10.32 -9.86
N ALA A 61 -0.47 -11.10 -8.99
CA ALA A 61 -0.14 -12.49 -9.27
C ALA A 61 -1.42 -13.35 -9.36
N GLN A 62 -2.40 -13.10 -8.48
CA GLN A 62 -3.69 -13.79 -8.52
C GLN A 62 -4.47 -13.44 -9.80
N GLU A 63 -4.61 -12.16 -10.12
CA GLU A 63 -5.32 -11.71 -11.34
C GLU A 63 -4.66 -12.25 -12.62
N ALA A 64 -3.33 -12.32 -12.65
CA ALA A 64 -2.59 -12.88 -13.77
C ALA A 64 -2.81 -14.40 -13.91
N ALA A 65 -2.83 -15.13 -12.80
CA ALA A 65 -3.12 -16.56 -12.78
C ALA A 65 -4.56 -16.84 -13.24
N GLU A 66 -5.54 -16.10 -12.72
CA GLU A 66 -6.95 -16.21 -13.11
C GLU A 66 -7.14 -15.94 -14.62
N SER A 67 -6.55 -14.87 -15.14
CA SER A 67 -6.61 -14.52 -16.56
C SER A 67 -5.99 -15.61 -17.45
N GLN A 68 -4.87 -16.20 -17.00
CA GLN A 68 -4.21 -17.27 -17.74
C GLN A 68 -5.05 -18.56 -17.73
N ASP A 69 -5.68 -18.91 -16.61
CA ASP A 69 -6.54 -20.08 -16.49
C ASP A 69 -7.80 -19.93 -17.36
N ASP A 70 -8.42 -18.76 -17.36
CA ASP A 70 -9.56 -18.44 -18.23
C ASP A 70 -9.19 -18.53 -19.72
N TYR A 71 -8.03 -17.99 -20.09
CA TYR A 71 -7.52 -18.10 -21.46
C TYR A 71 -7.39 -19.57 -21.90
N GLN A 72 -6.79 -20.42 -21.06
CA GLN A 72 -6.63 -21.85 -21.34
C GLN A 72 -7.98 -22.57 -21.43
N ALA A 73 -8.93 -22.25 -20.55
CA ALA A 73 -10.28 -22.81 -20.59
C ALA A 73 -11.01 -22.45 -21.90
N LEU A 74 -10.88 -21.20 -22.36
CA LEU A 74 -11.47 -20.73 -23.62
C LEU A 74 -10.86 -21.44 -24.83
N LEU A 75 -9.53 -21.63 -24.86
CA LEU A 75 -8.87 -22.42 -25.90
C LEU A 75 -9.37 -23.87 -25.91
N ALA A 76 -9.48 -24.50 -24.73
CA ALA A 76 -9.99 -25.87 -24.60
C ALA A 76 -11.45 -26.00 -25.05
N ALA A 77 -12.25 -24.94 -24.88
CA ALA A 77 -13.61 -24.85 -25.39
C ALA A 77 -13.70 -24.60 -26.91
N GLY A 78 -12.57 -24.47 -27.60
CA GLY A 78 -12.49 -24.26 -29.05
C GLY A 78 -12.68 -22.80 -29.47
N ILE A 79 -12.59 -21.85 -28.54
CA ILE A 79 -12.59 -20.42 -28.86
C ILE A 79 -11.26 -20.08 -29.55
N PRO A 80 -11.27 -19.37 -30.70
CA PRO A 80 -10.03 -18.95 -31.36
C PRO A 80 -9.15 -18.09 -30.45
N ASP A 81 -7.84 -18.26 -30.54
CA ASP A 81 -6.83 -17.58 -29.71
C ASP A 81 -7.06 -16.07 -29.54
N ALA A 82 -7.25 -15.35 -30.65
CA ALA A 82 -7.47 -13.90 -30.61
C ALA A 82 -8.73 -13.50 -29.81
N THR A 83 -9.77 -14.34 -29.82
CA THR A 83 -11.01 -14.13 -29.04
C THR A 83 -10.80 -14.54 -27.59
N ALA A 84 -10.09 -15.65 -27.33
CA ALA A 84 -9.76 -16.10 -25.99
C ALA A 84 -8.96 -15.05 -25.21
N ARG A 85 -7.96 -14.41 -25.84
CA ARG A 85 -7.18 -13.31 -25.22
C ARG A 85 -8.04 -12.09 -24.87
N ARG A 86 -8.95 -11.70 -25.77
CA ARG A 86 -9.84 -10.55 -25.52
C ARG A 86 -10.85 -10.81 -24.40
N LEU A 87 -11.33 -12.04 -24.27
CA LEU A 87 -12.34 -12.41 -23.28
C LEU A 87 -11.74 -12.65 -21.88
N SER A 88 -10.58 -13.30 -21.81
CA SER A 88 -9.87 -13.55 -20.54
C SER A 88 -9.15 -12.33 -20.00
N GLY A 89 -8.95 -11.28 -20.81
CA GLY A 89 -8.09 -10.15 -20.44
C GLY A 89 -6.60 -10.51 -20.37
N TYR A 90 -6.23 -11.75 -20.69
CA TYR A 90 -4.84 -12.21 -20.69
C TYR A 90 -4.04 -11.50 -21.79
N SER A 91 -3.14 -10.61 -21.37
CA SER A 91 -2.16 -9.96 -22.23
C SER A 91 -0.75 -10.35 -21.76
N PRO A 92 -0.10 -11.33 -22.40
CA PRO A 92 1.28 -11.66 -22.07
C PRO A 92 2.17 -10.43 -22.34
N VAL A 93 2.90 -10.00 -21.33
CA VAL A 93 3.89 -8.91 -21.40
C VAL A 93 5.25 -9.40 -21.87
#